data_AF-A0AA97P184-F1
#
_entry.id   AF-A0AA97P184-F1
#
_cell.length_a   1.000
_cell.length_b   1.000
_cell.length_c   1.000
_cell.angle_alpha   90.00
_cell.angle_beta   90.00
_cell.angle_gamma   90.00
#
_symmetry.space_group_name_H-M   'P 1'
#
loop_
_entity.id
_entity.type
_entity.pdbx_description
1 polymer ?
#
loop_
_entity_poly.entity_id
_entity_poly.type
_entity_poly.pdbx_seq_one_letter_code
_entity_poly.pdbx_strand_id
1 'polypeptide(L)'
;MKTFQILSAVAISLLFGGAANAAVIAGRQDQITIKLCPHENMDGDCWFIDVNDCTNVEEHMNDLVSSFDTGERTCSFFERENCGGHSYTARGERKTLPKDFNDQISSVKCNKGP
;
A
#
# COMPACT_ATOMS: atom_id res chain seq x y z
N MET A 1 48.34 -24.66 -63.82
CA MET A 1 48.54 -24.83 -62.36
C MET A 1 47.48 -23.98 -61.68
N LYS A 2 46.48 -24.61 -61.07
CA LYS A 2 45.24 -23.99 -60.57
C LYS A 2 45.26 -23.90 -59.05
N THR A 3 45.15 -22.67 -58.56
CA THR A 3 44.37 -22.19 -57.41
C THR A 3 44.57 -22.87 -56.04
N PHE A 4 45.20 -22.14 -55.11
CA PHE A 4 45.08 -22.35 -53.67
C PHE A 4 43.66 -22.01 -53.21
N GLN A 5 42.98 -22.95 -52.55
CA GLN A 5 41.74 -22.68 -51.82
C GLN A 5 42.02 -22.77 -50.32
N ILE A 6 41.71 -21.66 -49.64
CA ILE A 6 41.55 -21.51 -48.19
C ILE A 6 40.13 -22.00 -47.83
N LEU A 7 39.90 -22.40 -46.56
CA LEU A 7 38.62 -22.54 -45.79
C LEU A 7 38.58 -23.93 -45.09
N SER A 8 38.11 -24.15 -43.87
CA SER A 8 37.30 -23.35 -42.96
C SER A 8 37.37 -23.93 -41.53
N ALA A 9 36.92 -23.11 -40.58
CA ALA A 9 36.80 -23.32 -39.15
C ALA A 9 35.93 -24.52 -38.73
N VAL A 10 36.26 -25.12 -37.57
CA VAL A 10 35.25 -25.80 -36.73
C VAL A 10 35.07 -24.94 -35.49
N ALA A 11 34.00 -24.16 -35.52
CA ALA A 11 33.49 -23.41 -34.38
C ALA A 11 32.93 -24.41 -33.36
N ILE A 12 33.51 -24.46 -32.16
CA ILE A 12 32.87 -25.10 -31.01
C ILE A 12 31.95 -24.04 -30.40
N SER A 13 30.68 -24.13 -30.77
CA SER A 13 29.59 -23.32 -30.23
C SER A 13 29.39 -23.64 -28.74
N LEU A 14 29.99 -22.84 -27.85
CA LEU A 14 29.60 -22.83 -26.44
C LEU A 14 28.31 -22.03 -26.30
N LEU A 15 27.19 -22.74 -26.47
CA LEU A 15 25.87 -22.26 -26.08
C LEU A 15 25.77 -22.29 -24.56
N PHE A 16 26.08 -21.17 -23.92
CA PHE A 16 25.54 -20.87 -22.60
C PHE A 16 24.70 -19.60 -22.71
N GLY A 17 23.48 -19.80 -23.22
CA GLY A 17 22.38 -18.86 -23.03
C GLY A 17 21.99 -18.86 -21.56
N GLY A 18 22.72 -18.11 -20.74
CA GLY A 18 22.23 -17.70 -19.44
C GLY A 18 21.20 -16.60 -19.65
N ALA A 19 19.93 -16.96 -19.70
CA ALA A 19 18.85 -16.00 -19.52
C ALA A 19 19.06 -15.36 -18.14
N ALA A 20 19.53 -14.11 -18.12
CA ALA A 20 19.45 -13.31 -16.91
C ALA A 20 17.96 -13.20 -16.58
N ASN A 21 17.52 -13.93 -15.57
CA ASN A 21 16.17 -13.83 -15.04
C ASN A 21 15.94 -12.36 -14.71
N ALA A 22 15.05 -11.71 -15.47
CA ALA A 22 14.54 -10.40 -15.13
C ALA A 22 14.03 -10.51 -13.67
N ALA A 23 14.65 -9.74 -12.77
CA ALA A 23 14.19 -9.65 -11.41
C ALA A 23 12.70 -9.30 -11.46
N VAL A 24 11.88 -10.19 -10.92
CA VAL A 24 10.45 -9.99 -10.76
C VAL A 24 10.29 -8.83 -9.78
N ILE A 25 10.15 -7.60 -10.27
CA ILE A 25 9.51 -6.53 -9.51
C ILE A 25 8.00 -6.75 -9.65
N ALA A 26 7.51 -7.85 -9.07
CA ALA A 26 6.08 -8.02 -8.89
C ALA A 26 5.66 -7.22 -7.66
N GLY A 27 4.93 -6.14 -7.90
CA GLY A 27 3.91 -5.65 -6.98
C GLY A 27 4.39 -4.92 -5.73
N ARG A 28 4.93 -3.71 -5.88
CA ARG A 28 4.67 -2.64 -4.88
C ARG A 28 3.56 -1.76 -5.43
N GLN A 29 2.39 -2.34 -5.68
CA GLN A 29 1.24 -1.62 -6.22
C GLN A 29 0.31 -1.26 -5.07
N ASP A 30 0.32 0.04 -4.73
CA ASP A 30 -0.76 0.76 -4.04
C ASP A 30 -1.09 0.41 -2.59
N GLN A 31 -0.10 -0.01 -1.80
CA GLN A 31 -0.26 -0.05 -0.34
C GLN A 31 -0.25 1.39 0.22
N ILE A 32 -1.35 1.82 0.84
CA ILE A 32 -1.49 3.15 1.44
C ILE A 32 -1.31 3.03 2.95
N THR A 33 -0.17 3.44 3.48
CA THR A 33 0.04 3.48 4.93
C THR A 33 -0.51 4.79 5.51
N ILE A 34 -1.36 4.71 6.54
CA ILE A 34 -1.89 5.87 7.27
C ILE A 34 -1.58 5.75 8.77
N LYS A 35 -1.63 6.87 9.49
CA LYS A 35 -1.46 6.93 10.94
C LYS A 35 -2.82 7.13 11.62
N LEU A 36 -3.12 6.33 12.64
CA LEU A 36 -4.30 6.44 13.51
C LEU A 36 -3.85 6.60 14.95
N CYS A 37 -4.50 7.46 15.74
CA CYS A 37 -4.13 7.73 17.12
C CYS A 37 -5.35 7.60 18.04
N PRO A 38 -5.17 7.04 19.26
CA PRO A 38 -6.27 6.82 20.19
C PRO A 38 -6.80 8.10 20.82
N HIS A 39 -5.98 9.15 20.90
CA HIS A 39 -6.37 10.42 21.50
C HIS A 39 -6.39 11.54 20.45
N GLU A 40 -7.04 12.65 20.78
CA GLU A 40 -6.96 13.87 19.99
C GLU A 40 -5.53 14.42 19.92
N ASN A 41 -5.29 15.33 18.99
CA ASN A 41 -4.02 16.03 18.78
C ASN A 41 -2.83 15.14 18.45
N MET A 42 -3.09 13.96 17.86
CA MET A 42 -2.07 12.99 17.45
C MET A 42 -1.27 12.41 18.63
N ASP A 43 -1.93 12.27 19.78
CA ASP A 43 -1.35 11.81 21.05
C ASP A 43 -1.70 10.35 21.38
N GLY A 44 -1.00 9.80 22.37
CA GLY A 44 -1.07 8.39 22.78
C GLY A 44 -0.22 7.46 21.89
N ASP A 45 -0.39 6.16 22.10
CA ASP A 45 0.30 5.13 21.33
C ASP A 45 -0.38 4.96 19.97
N CYS A 46 0.04 5.78 19.00
CA CYS A 46 -0.51 5.75 17.64
C CYS A 46 -0.05 4.51 16.84
N TRP A 47 -0.90 4.11 15.90
CA TRP A 47 -0.70 2.97 15.02
C TRP A 47 -0.50 3.40 13.57
N PHE A 48 0.28 2.63 12.83
CA PHE A 48 0.37 2.73 11.38
C PHE A 48 -0.29 1.50 10.77
N ILE A 49 -1.25 1.73 9.87
CA ILE A 49 -1.96 0.65 9.19
C ILE A 49 -1.80 0.77 7.69
N ASP A 50 -1.72 -0.38 7.03
CA ASP A 50 -1.68 -0.48 5.58
C ASP A 50 -3.10 -0.67 5.04
N VAL A 51 -3.61 0.35 4.38
CA VAL A 51 -4.94 0.36 3.74
C VAL A 51 -4.80 -0.06 2.28
N ASN A 52 -5.51 -1.11 1.90
CA ASN A 52 -5.57 -1.59 0.52
C ASN A 52 -6.88 -1.15 -0.15
N ASP A 53 -7.89 -2.02 -0.19
CA ASP A 53 -9.23 -1.65 -0.65
C ASP A 53 -10.08 -1.19 0.54
N CYS A 54 -10.83 -2.10 1.15
CA CYS A 54 -11.45 -1.87 2.45
C CYS A 54 -10.67 -2.65 3.50
N THR A 55 -10.24 -1.99 4.56
CA THR A 55 -9.41 -2.58 5.61
C THR A 55 -10.09 -2.36 6.97
N ASN A 56 -10.40 -3.45 7.68
CA ASN A 56 -10.84 -3.35 9.07
C ASN A 56 -9.66 -2.94 9.93
N VAL A 57 -9.90 -2.06 10.91
CA VAL A 57 -8.88 -1.80 11.93
C VAL A 57 -8.76 -3.03 12.84
N GLU A 58 -7.63 -3.20 13.49
CA GLU A 58 -7.43 -4.32 14.41
C GLU A 58 -8.32 -4.17 15.64
N GLU A 59 -8.65 -5.29 16.30
CA GLU A 59 -9.57 -5.32 17.47
C GLU A 59 -9.13 -4.34 18.57
N HIS A 60 -7.82 -4.19 18.78
CA HIS A 60 -7.26 -3.29 19.79
C HIS A 60 -7.31 -1.79 19.42
N MET A 61 -7.76 -1.46 18.20
CA MET A 61 -7.91 -0.10 17.68
C MET A 61 -9.37 0.26 17.42
N ASN A 62 -10.23 -0.76 17.31
CA ASN A 62 -11.64 -0.60 16.98
C ASN A 62 -12.33 0.31 18.01
N ASP A 63 -13.04 1.31 17.51
CA ASP A 63 -13.79 2.26 18.34
C ASP A 63 -12.89 3.04 19.34
N LEU A 64 -11.62 3.28 18.96
CA LEU A 64 -10.68 4.05 19.77
C LEU A 64 -10.02 5.19 19.02
N VAL A 65 -10.22 5.30 17.70
CA VAL A 65 -9.55 6.34 16.91
C VAL A 65 -10.16 7.71 17.20
N SER A 66 -9.31 8.66 17.60
CA SER A 66 -9.69 10.05 17.88
C SER A 66 -8.94 11.08 17.01
N SER A 67 -7.81 10.71 16.40
CA SER A 67 -7.10 11.53 15.41
C SER A 67 -6.35 10.70 14.38
N PHE A 68 -6.01 11.26 13.22
CA PHE A 68 -5.35 10.53 12.15
C PHE A 68 -4.55 11.42 11.19
N ASP A 69 -3.68 10.78 10.39
CA ASP A 69 -3.06 11.38 9.21
C ASP A 69 -3.04 10.37 8.06
N THR A 70 -3.67 10.75 6.94
CA THR A 70 -3.73 9.94 5.72
C THR A 70 -2.65 10.33 4.69
N GLY A 71 -1.73 11.21 5.08
CA GLY A 71 -0.76 11.82 4.19
C GLY A 71 -1.47 12.53 3.03
N GLU A 72 -1.07 12.20 1.81
CA GLU A 72 -1.67 12.80 0.61
C GLU A 72 -2.93 12.08 0.10
N ARG A 73 -3.41 11.03 0.76
CA ARG A 73 -4.54 10.22 0.29
C ARG A 73 -5.86 10.69 0.88
N THR A 74 -6.93 10.67 0.08
CA THR A 74 -8.29 10.84 0.59
C THR A 74 -8.78 9.49 1.08
N CYS A 75 -9.20 9.40 2.34
CA CYS A 75 -9.72 8.18 2.94
C CYS A 75 -11.09 8.42 3.58
N SER A 76 -11.91 7.38 3.54
CA SER A 76 -13.19 7.27 4.22
C SER A 76 -13.03 6.33 5.43
N PHE A 77 -13.46 6.80 6.58
CA PHE A 77 -13.46 6.10 7.87
C PHE A 77 -14.89 5.71 8.20
N PHE A 78 -15.13 4.44 8.46
CA PHE A 78 -16.46 3.84 8.60
C PHE A 78 -16.70 3.34 10.02
N GLU A 79 -17.94 3.49 10.48
CA GLU A 79 -18.36 3.10 11.82
C GLU A 79 -18.57 1.59 12.00
N ARG A 80 -18.50 0.83 10.91
CA ARG A 80 -18.66 -0.63 10.92
C ARG A 80 -17.58 -1.28 10.08
N GLU A 81 -17.34 -2.56 10.35
CA GLU A 81 -16.47 -3.40 9.56
C GLU A 81 -16.89 -3.45 8.08
N ASN A 82 -15.94 -3.84 7.23
CA ASN A 82 -16.12 -4.05 5.80
C ASN A 82 -16.64 -2.80 5.07
N CYS A 83 -16.28 -1.62 5.58
CA CYS A 83 -16.65 -0.31 5.04
C CYS A 83 -18.17 -0.11 4.96
N GLY A 84 -18.87 -0.60 5.98
CA GLY A 84 -20.30 -0.44 6.16
C GLY A 84 -20.67 0.76 7.02
N GLY A 85 -21.95 1.14 6.99
CA GLY A 85 -22.49 2.20 7.84
C GLY A 85 -22.15 3.61 7.37
N HIS A 86 -22.30 4.56 8.28
CA HIS A 86 -21.94 5.95 8.06
C HIS A 86 -20.42 6.10 7.93
N SER A 87 -19.99 7.11 7.16
CA SER A 87 -18.58 7.34 6.89
C SER A 87 -18.21 8.82 6.99
N TYR A 88 -17.02 9.08 7.50
CA TYR A 88 -16.36 10.38 7.44
C TYR A 88 -15.23 10.33 6.43
N THR A 89 -15.19 11.28 5.48
CA THR A 89 -14.15 11.32 4.43
C THR A 89 -13.27 12.55 4.61
N ALA A 90 -11.95 12.34 4.63
CA ALA A 90 -10.97 13.41 4.81
C ALA A 90 -9.63 13.08 4.13
N ARG A 91 -8.73 14.07 4.16
CA ARG A 91 -7.37 14.00 3.61
C ARG A 91 -6.39 14.73 4.53
N GLY A 92 -5.20 14.15 4.70
CA GLY A 92 -4.12 14.67 5.54
C GLY A 92 -4.43 14.57 7.03
N GLU A 93 -3.69 15.35 7.81
CA GLU A 93 -3.81 15.36 9.27
C GLU A 93 -5.17 15.90 9.75
N ARG A 94 -5.77 15.18 10.69
CA ARG A 94 -6.92 15.63 11.49
C ARG A 94 -6.64 15.34 12.96
N LYS A 95 -6.50 16.42 13.72
CA LYS A 95 -6.24 16.39 15.17
C LYS A 95 -7.46 16.00 16.02
N THR A 96 -8.65 15.96 15.43
CA THR A 96 -9.89 15.54 16.09
C THR A 96 -10.82 14.96 15.03
N LEU A 97 -11.65 14.02 15.44
CA LEU A 97 -12.75 13.50 14.64
C LEU A 97 -14.05 14.25 14.99
N PRO A 98 -15.00 14.37 14.05
CA PRO A 98 -16.35 14.79 14.39
C PRO A 98 -16.92 13.89 15.48
N LYS A 99 -17.75 14.46 16.37
CA LYS A 99 -18.29 13.76 17.54
C LYS A 99 -18.94 12.40 17.21
N ASP A 100 -19.61 12.30 16.08
CA ASP A 100 -20.30 11.07 15.68
C ASP A 100 -19.36 9.96 15.17
N PHE A 101 -18.06 10.25 15.01
CA PHE A 101 -17.03 9.34 14.51
C PHE A 101 -15.86 9.11 15.47
N ASN A 102 -15.71 9.96 16.49
CA ASN A 102 -14.69 9.79 17.52
C ASN A 102 -14.93 8.51 18.28
N ASP A 103 -13.91 7.65 18.41
CA ASP A 103 -14.02 6.36 19.11
C ASP A 103 -15.11 5.45 18.52
N GLN A 104 -15.32 5.53 17.21
CA GLN A 104 -16.35 4.74 16.51
C GLN A 104 -15.83 4.11 15.22
N ILE A 105 -14.54 4.23 14.89
CA ILE A 105 -14.01 3.78 13.61
C ILE A 105 -13.68 2.29 13.66
N SER A 106 -14.26 1.51 12.75
CA SER A 106 -14.02 0.06 12.62
C SER A 106 -13.41 -0.35 11.28
N SER A 107 -13.48 0.49 10.24
CA SER A 107 -12.80 0.21 8.97
C SER A 107 -12.47 1.47 8.17
N VAL A 108 -11.51 1.34 7.26
CA VAL A 108 -10.97 2.44 6.46
C VAL A 108 -10.83 2.01 4.99
N LYS A 109 -11.14 2.93 4.08
CA LYS A 109 -10.87 2.81 2.65
C LYS A 109 -10.22 4.08 2.14
N CYS A 110 -9.12 3.94 1.41
CA CYS A 110 -8.42 5.06 0.81
C CYS A 110 -8.53 5.02 -0.71
N ASN A 111 -8.65 6.20 -1.33
CA ASN A 111 -8.54 6.30 -2.77
C ASN A 111 -7.09 6.03 -3.17
N LYS A 112 -6.89 4.99 -3.97
CA LYS A 112 -5.69 4.85 -4.80
C LYS A 112 -5.67 6.10 -5.69
N GLY A 113 -4.57 6.86 -5.67
CA GLY A 113 -4.46 8.10 -6.44
C GLY A 113 -4.67 7.85 -7.94
N PRO A 114 -4.67 8.92 -8.78
CA PRO A 114 -4.48 8.71 -10.22
C PRO A 114 -3.17 7.95 -10.52
#